data_AF-A0A9D3AZX9-F1
#
_entry.id   AF-A0A9D3AZX9-F1
#
_cell.length_a   1.000
_cell.length_b   1.000
_cell.length_c   1.000
_cell.angle_alpha   90.00
_cell.angle_beta   90.00
_cell.angle_gamma   90.00
#
_symmetry.space_group_name_H-M   'P 1'
#
loop_
_entity.id
_entity.type
_entity.pdbx_description
1 polymer ?
#
loop_
_entity_poly.entity_id
_entity_poly.type
_entity_poly.pdbx_seq_one_letter_code
_entity_poly.pdbx_strand_id
1 'polypeptide(L)' 'MKIKCISCRFATIDESASDRDWKAYECSNPESEYHKSLINISENGDKHKRISWSGCDQGERKVKTDASETKNYL' A
#
# COMPACT_ATOMS: atom_id res chain seq x y z
N MET A 1 -3.92 4.87 14.65
CA MET A 1 -2.53 4.76 14.12
C MET A 1 -2.64 4.56 12.62
N LYS A 2 -2.07 5.46 11.80
CA LYS A 2 -2.10 5.32 10.33
C LYS A 2 -1.15 4.21 9.88
N ILE A 3 -1.67 3.24 9.12
CA ILE A 3 -0.86 2.16 8.53
C ILE A 3 -0.20 2.69 7.25
N LYS A 4 1.14 2.62 7.17
CA LYS A 4 1.86 2.98 5.94
C LYS A 4 1.34 2.20 4.75
N CYS A 5 1.14 2.86 3.61
CA CYS A 5 0.59 2.23 2.40
C CYS A 5 1.37 0.96 1.99
N ILE A 6 2.69 0.93 2.16
CA ILE A 6 3.53 -0.24 1.84
C ILE A 6 3.13 -1.51 2.64
N SER A 7 2.60 -1.31 3.85
CA SER A 7 2.11 -2.36 4.74
C SER A 7 0.60 -2.56 4.66
N CYS A 8 -0.11 -1.78 3.83
CA CYS A 8 -1.56 -1.84 3.70
C CYS A 8 -1.98 -2.96 2.75
N ARG A 9 -2.98 -3.78 3.11
CA ARG A 9 -3.50 -4.87 2.25
C ARG A 9 -4.13 -4.37 0.95
N PHE A 10 -4.58 -3.12 0.94
CA PHE A 10 -5.22 -2.48 -0.21
C PHE A 10 -4.21 -1.80 -1.15
N ALA A 11 -2.91 -1.87 -0.85
CA ALA A 11 -1.88 -1.46 -1.79
C ALA A 11 -1.65 -2.60 -2.80
N THR A 12 -2.26 -2.46 -3.97
CA THR A 12 -2.28 -3.45 -5.05
C THR A 12 -1.51 -2.92 -6.27
N ILE A 13 -1.10 -3.82 -7.17
CA ILE A 13 -0.47 -3.42 -8.44
C ILE A 13 -1.59 -3.00 -9.40
N ASP A 14 -1.42 -1.85 -10.04
CA ASP A 14 -2.23 -1.44 -11.19
C ASP A 14 -1.45 -1.79 -12.47
N GLU A 15 -1.79 -2.92 -13.08
CA GLU A 15 -1.13 -3.38 -14.32
C GLU A 15 -1.42 -2.45 -15.52
N SER A 16 -2.51 -1.68 -15.48
CA SER A 16 -2.88 -0.77 -16.57
C SER A 16 -2.08 0.53 -16.54
N ALA A 17 -1.70 1.00 -15.35
CA ALA A 17 -0.84 2.16 -15.15
C ALA A 17 0.66 1.80 -15.09
N SER A 18 0.98 0.51 -15.02
CA SER A 18 2.36 0.03 -15.04
C SER A 18 2.99 0.15 -16.43
N ASP A 19 4.31 0.26 -16.46
CA ASP A 19 5.09 0.21 -17.70
C ASP A 19 6.16 -0.89 -17.62
N ARG A 20 7.01 -0.99 -18.65
CA ARG A 20 8.03 -2.04 -18.76
C ARG A 20 9.02 -2.04 -17.59
N ASP A 21 9.37 -0.88 -17.07
CA ASP A 21 10.47 -0.71 -16.10
C ASP A 21 9.95 -0.30 -14.70
N TRP A 22 8.65 -0.03 -14.59
CA TRP A 22 8.03 0.48 -13.37
C TRP A 22 6.66 -0.14 -13.11
N LYS A 23 6.48 -0.66 -11.89
CA LYS A 23 5.19 -1.14 -11.40
C LYS A 23 4.46 -0.01 -10.68
N ALA A 24 3.27 0.30 -11.15
CA ALA A 24 2.35 1.21 -10.49
C ALA A 24 1.67 0.48 -9.31
N TYR A 25 1.64 1.12 -8.16
CA TYR A 25 0.87 0.65 -7.02
C TYR A 25 -0.30 1.60 -6.78
N GLU A 26 -1.52 1.07 -6.68
CA GLU A 26 -2.72 1.85 -6.39
C GLU A 26 -3.30 1.52 -5.01
N CYS A 27 -4.12 2.43 -4.49
CA CYS A 27 -5.00 2.14 -3.35
C CYS A 27 -6.36 1.60 -3.84
N SER A 28 -6.59 0.30 -3.64
CA SER A 28 -7.86 -0.36 -3.99
C SER A 28 -8.95 -0.25 -2.93
N ASN A 29 -8.72 0.44 -1.79
CA ASN A 29 -9.74 0.58 -0.75
C ASN A 29 -10.81 1.61 -1.15
N PRO A 30 -12.08 1.22 -1.38
CA PRO A 30 -13.15 2.16 -1.74
C PRO A 30 -13.52 3.16 -0.63
N GLU A 31 -13.18 2.88 0.63
CA GLU A 31 -13.44 3.77 1.76
C GLU A 31 -12.33 4.79 2.00
N SER A 32 -11.19 4.63 1.33
CA SER A 32 -10.05 5.56 1.42
C SER A 32 -10.31 6.79 0.57
N GLU A 33 -9.98 7.97 1.09
CA GLU A 33 -9.96 9.22 0.31
C GLU A 33 -9.00 9.15 -0.90
N TYR A 34 -8.06 8.22 -0.88
CA TYR A 34 -7.08 7.97 -1.94
C TYR A 34 -7.47 6.81 -2.87
N HIS A 35 -8.73 6.36 -2.87
CA HIS A 35 -9.17 5.28 -3.76
C HIS A 35 -8.75 5.55 -5.22
N LYS A 36 -8.12 4.56 -5.87
CA LYS A 36 -7.54 4.62 -7.23
C LYS A 36 -6.37 5.59 -7.42
N SER A 37 -5.85 6.16 -6.33
CA SER A 37 -4.61 6.96 -6.41
C SER A 37 -3.39 6.06 -6.50
N LEU A 38 -2.41 6.46 -7.31
CA LEU A 38 -1.09 5.83 -7.34
C LEU A 38 -0.30 6.25 -6.09
N ILE A 39 0.17 5.27 -5.33
CA ILE A 39 0.78 5.46 -4.01
C ILE A 39 2.31 5.33 -4.02
N ASN A 40 2.89 5.21 -5.22
CA ASN A 40 4.33 5.29 -5.46
C ASN A 40 4.70 6.38 -6.47
N ILE A 41 3.96 7.50 -6.44
CA ILE A 41 4.30 8.74 -7.14
C ILE A 41 4.46 9.91 -6.16
N SER A 42 5.25 10.92 -6.55
CA SER A 42 5.36 12.19 -5.81
C SER A 42 4.19 13.13 -6.11
N GLU A 43 4.05 14.21 -5.35
CA GLU A 43 3.10 15.30 -5.64
C GLU A 43 3.37 15.96 -7.01
N ASN A 44 4.62 15.90 -7.49
CA ASN A 44 5.02 16.39 -8.81
C ASN A 44 4.83 15.35 -9.93
N GLY A 45 4.35 14.14 -9.60
CA GLY A 45 4.16 13.05 -10.56
C GLY A 45 5.40 12.17 -10.80
N ASP A 46 6.47 12.33 -10.01
CA ASP A 46 7.68 11.51 -10.16
C ASP A 46 7.41 10.07 -9.74
N LYS A 47 7.85 9.11 -10.57
CA LYS A 47 7.70 7.68 -10.29
C LYS A 47 8.72 7.19 -9.27
N HIS A 48 8.26 6.54 -8.21
CA HIS A 48 9.11 5.88 -7.22
C HIS A 48 9.06 4.36 -7.36
N LYS A 49 10.22 3.70 -7.23
CA LYS A 49 10.32 2.23 -7.28
C LYS A 49 9.59 1.53 -6.13
N ARG A 50 9.37 2.22 -5.00
CA ARG A 50 8.68 1.71 -3.82
C ARG A 50 7.57 2.67 -3.41
N ILE A 51 6.52 2.13 -2.77
CA ILE A 51 5.46 2.91 -2.13
C ILE A 51 6.07 3.82 -1.06
N SER A 52 5.87 5.13 -1.20
CA SER A 52 6.40 6.17 -0.32
C SER A 52 5.34 6.82 0.56
N TRP A 53 4.05 6.63 0.24
CA TRP A 53 2.95 7.31 0.92
C TRP A 53 2.78 6.87 2.38
N SER A 54 2.47 7.85 3.24
CA SER A 54 2.40 7.69 4.70
C SER A 54 1.24 6.83 5.20
N GLY A 55 0.21 6.61 4.39
CA GLY A 55 -1.01 5.90 4.78
C GLY A 55 -2.21 6.81 4.99
N CYS A 56 -3.38 6.18 5.15
CA CYS A 56 -4.66 6.80 5.50
C CYS A 56 -5.25 6.19 6.78
N ASP A 57 -6.38 6.72 7.24
CA ASP A 57 -7.09 6.24 8.43
C ASP A 57 -7.83 4.91 8.20
N GLN A 58 -8.07 4.55 6.94
CA GLN A 58 -8.72 3.33 6.48
C GLN A 58 -7.70 2.23 6.11
N GLY A 59 -6.43 2.41 6.48
CA GLY A 59 -5.37 1.46 6.17
C GLY A 59 -5.42 0.20 7.04
N GLU A 60 -5.46 -0.97 6.41
CA GLU A 60 -5.44 -2.27 7.09
C GLU A 60 -4.11 -2.99 6.86
N ARG A 61 -3.51 -3.56 7.91
CA ARG A 61 -2.22 -4.27 7.80
C ARG A 61 -2.37 -5.55 6.95
N LYS A 62 -1.41 -5.80 6.06
CA LYS A 62 -1.24 -7.10 5.38
C LYS A 62 -1.11 -8.21 6.41
N VAL A 63 -1.99 -9.22 6.36
CA VAL A 63 -1.84 -10.44 7.17
C VAL A 63 -0.74 -11.28 6.53
N LYS A 64 0.33 -11.56 7.27
CA LYS A 64 1.31 -12.58 6.87
C LYS A 64 0.71 -13.93 7.25
N THR A 65 0.47 -14.79 6.26
CA THR A 65 -0.05 -16.15 6.47
C THR A 65 0.86 -17.04 7.32
N ASP A 66 2.14 -16.64 7.50
CA ASP A 66 3.15 -17.41 8.25
C ASP A 66 3.52 -16.78 9.60
N ALA A 67 2.65 -15.96 10.19
CA ALA A 67 2.86 -15.47 11.54
C ALA A 67 2.53 -16.59 12.53
N SER A 68 3.55 -17.33 12.99
CA SER A 68 3.43 -18.19 14.17
C SER A 68 2.91 -17.36 15.35
N GLU A 69 1.89 -17.89 16.03
CA GLU A 69 1.26 -17.25 17.18
C GLU A 69 2.31 -16.78 18.19
N THR A 70 2.21 -15.51 18.62
CA THR A 70 2.99 -15.02 19.74
C THR A 70 2.65 -15.87 20.96
N LYS A 71 3.56 -16.77 21.37
CA LYS A 71 3.44 -17.48 22.64
C LYS A 71 3.50 -16.43 23.77
N ASN A 72 2.35 -16.15 24.37
CA ASN A 72 2.30 -15.44 25.64
C ASN A 72 3.02 -16.32 26.68
N TYR A 73 4.22 -15.92 27.08
CA TYR A 73 4.80 -16.40 28.32
C TYR A 73 4.10 -15.64 29.46
N LEU A 74 3.30 -16.37 30.23
CA LEU A 74 2.79 -15.95 31.55
C LEU A 74 3.90 -16.09 32.59
#